data_AF-A0A835EAJ7-F1
#
_entry.id   AF-A0A835EAJ7-F1
#
_cell.length_a   1.000
_cell.length_b   1.000
_cell.length_c   1.000
_cell.angle_alpha   90.00
_cell.angle_beta   90.00
_cell.angle_gamma   90.00
#
_symmetry.space_group_name_H-M   'P 1'
#
loop_
_entity.id
_entity.type
_entity.pdbx_description
1 polymer ?
#
loop_
_entity_poly.entity_id
_entity_poly.type
_entity_poly.pdbx_seq_one_letter_code
_entity_poly.pdbx_strand_id
1 'polypeptide(L)' 'MMHRVINKTHIEKLIEEGNVYSIANVRVTSEAQKYRPVQNDNILNFLPTITLTKIKDTEEIPNSKFYTISQIL' A
#
# COMPACT_ATOMS: atom_id res chain seq x y z
N MET A 1 -0.92 11.31 30.71
CA MET A 1 -0.15 11.64 29.49
C MET A 1 0.09 10.32 28.75
N MET A 2 -0.64 10.03 27.68
CA MET A 2 -0.43 8.79 26.91
C MET A 2 0.66 9.01 25.86
N HIS A 3 1.82 8.41 26.06
CA HIS A 3 2.91 8.39 25.08
C HIS A 3 2.61 7.29 24.06
N ARG A 4 1.83 7.59 23.02
CA ARG A 4 1.53 6.61 21.98
C ARG A 4 2.71 6.53 21.01
N VAL A 5 3.68 5.69 21.36
CA VAL A 5 4.77 5.31 20.45
C VAL A 5 4.16 4.39 19.40
N ILE A 6 3.98 4.89 18.18
CA ILE A 6 3.56 4.05 17.05
C ILE A 6 4.80 3.26 16.64
N ASN A 7 4.91 2.06 17.18
CA ASN A 7 6.01 1.16 16.90
C ASN A 7 5.92 0.69 15.44
N LYS A 8 7.03 0.75 14.69
CA LYS A 8 7.11 0.37 13.27
C LYS A 8 6.55 -1.04 13.01
N THR A 9 6.67 -1.91 14.01
CA THR A 9 6.16 -3.29 14.09
C THR A 9 4.62 -3.42 14.02
N HIS A 10 3.86 -2.35 14.25
CA HIS A 10 2.40 -2.44 14.28
C HIS A 10 1.77 -2.47 12.87
N ILE A 11 2.44 -1.88 11.86
CA ILE A 11 1.94 -1.85 10.47
C ILE A 11 2.17 -3.18 9.76
N GLU A 12 3.27 -3.87 10.04
CA GLU A 12 3.63 -5.15 9.42
C GLU A 12 2.60 -6.26 9.69
N LYS A 13 1.74 -6.12 10.69
CA LYS A 13 0.63 -7.05 10.99
C LYS A 13 -0.75 -6.59 10.49
N LEU A 14 -0.87 -5.42 9.84
CA LEU A 14 -2.17 -4.82 9.49
C LEU A 14 -2.64 -5.11 8.06
N ILE A 15 -1.74 -5.41 7.12
CA ILE A 15 -2.07 -5.60 5.71
C ILE A 15 -1.60 -6.98 5.26
N GLU A 16 -2.56 -7.80 4.84
CA GLU A 16 -2.32 -9.11 4.23
C GLU A 16 -2.45 -9.02 2.70
N GLU A 17 -1.51 -9.62 1.98
CA GLU A 17 -1.54 -9.75 0.52
C GLU A 17 -2.82 -10.47 0.04
N GLY A 18 -3.32 -10.10 -1.14
CA GLY A 18 -4.51 -10.71 -1.74
C GLY A 18 -5.84 -10.18 -1.20
N ASN A 19 -5.81 -9.34 -0.17
CA ASN A 19 -6.99 -8.64 0.35
C ASN A 19 -7.07 -7.20 -0.16
N VAL A 20 -8.29 -6.66 -0.16
CA VAL A 20 -8.54 -5.29 -0.59
C VAL A 20 -8.91 -4.42 0.60
N TYR A 21 -8.37 -3.20 0.60
CA TYR A 21 -8.53 -2.24 1.68
C TYR A 21 -8.86 -0.85 1.15
N SER A 22 -9.75 -0.15 1.86
CA SER A 22 -9.84 1.31 1.77
C SER A 22 -8.78 1.93 2.68
N ILE A 23 -8.00 2.86 2.12
CA ILE A 23 -6.88 3.52 2.79
C ILE A 23 -7.13 5.03 2.82
N ALA A 24 -7.04 5.65 3.98
CA ALA A 24 -7.16 7.11 4.15
C ALA A 24 -6.07 7.66 5.09
N ASN A 25 -5.84 8.98 5.03
CA ASN A 25 -4.80 9.69 5.77
C ASN A 25 -3.36 9.24 5.40
N VAL A 26 -3.10 9.14 4.11
CA VAL A 26 -1.77 8.90 3.54
C VAL A 26 -1.12 10.21 3.08
N ARG A 27 0.21 10.21 2.98
CA ARG A 27 0.95 11.26 2.31
C ARG A 27 1.39 10.80 0.93
N VAL A 28 1.06 11.56 -0.10
CA VAL A 28 1.56 11.34 -1.46
C VAL A 28 2.90 12.07 -1.61
N THR A 29 3.92 11.40 -2.14
CA THR A 29 5.19 12.05 -2.51
C THR A 29 5.62 11.60 -3.89
N SER A 30 6.14 12.52 -4.69
CA SER A 30 6.75 12.18 -5.97
C SER A 30 8.13 11.58 -5.75
N GLU A 31 8.45 10.48 -6.42
CA GLU A 31 9.72 9.79 -6.26
C GLU A 31 10.20 9.21 -7.60
N ALA A 32 11.51 9.28 -7.84
CA ALA A 32 12.08 8.76 -9.07
C ALA A 32 11.86 7.24 -9.19
N GLN A 33 11.42 6.77 -10.35
CA GLN A 33 11.08 5.36 -10.65
C GLN A 33 12.27 4.39 -10.57
N LYS A 34 13.49 4.86 -10.27
CA LYS A 34 14.77 4.15 -10.41
C LYS A 34 14.85 2.81 -9.65
N TYR A 35 13.95 2.54 -8.71
CA TYR A 35 13.99 1.34 -7.85
C TYR A 35 12.65 0.60 -7.73
N ARG A 36 11.70 0.80 -8.65
CA ARG A 36 10.33 0.27 -8.49
C ARG A 36 9.84 -0.47 -9.74
N PRO A 37 9.20 -1.64 -9.59
CA PRO A 37 8.62 -2.38 -10.71
C PRO A 37 7.27 -1.80 -11.18
N VAL A 38 6.76 -0.76 -10.52
CA VAL A 38 5.47 -0.13 -10.83
C VAL A 38 5.71 1.21 -11.50
N GLN A 39 5.09 1.41 -12.66
CA GLN A 39 5.15 2.65 -13.43
C GLN A 39 4.20 3.69 -12.83
N ASN A 40 4.65 4.38 -11.78
CA ASN A 40 3.95 5.51 -11.16
C ASN A 40 4.98 6.53 -10.63
N ASP A 41 4.72 7.82 -10.86
CA ASP A 41 5.60 8.92 -10.43
C ASP A 41 5.40 9.27 -8.95
N ASN A 42 4.32 8.76 -8.35
CA ASN A 42 3.93 9.05 -6.98
C ASN A 42 3.88 7.79 -6.12
N ILE A 43 4.16 8.00 -4.83
CA ILE A 43 4.20 6.96 -3.82
C ILE A 43 3.30 7.35 -2.65
N LEU A 44 2.71 6.36 -1.99
CA LEU A 44 1.92 6.57 -0.78
C LEU A 44 2.75 6.20 0.44
N ASN A 45 2.92 7.15 1.36
CA ASN A 45 3.54 6.95 2.66
C ASN A 45 2.48 6.93 3.75
N PHE A 46 2.55 5.94 4.64
CA PHE A 46 1.63 5.84 5.76
C PHE A 46 1.99 6.84 6.85
N LEU A 47 0.98 7.55 7.33
CA LEU A 47 1.09 8.41 8.48
C LEU A 47 0.73 7.64 9.76
N PRO A 48 1.19 8.11 10.93
CA PRO A 48 0.65 7.74 12.24
C PRO A 48 -0.87 7.59 12.34
N THR A 49 -1.61 8.42 11.59
CA THR A 49 -3.06 8.55 11.62
C THR A 49 -3.74 7.80 10.47
N ILE A 50 -3.03 6.87 9.83
CA ILE A 50 -3.56 6.05 8.75
C ILE A 50 -4.84 5.34 9.17
N THR A 51 -5.83 5.33 8.30
CA THR A 51 -7.04 4.52 8.45
C THR A 51 -7.04 3.44 7.39
N LEU A 52 -7.21 2.19 7.82
CA LEU A 52 -7.23 1.01 6.97
C LEU A 52 -8.50 0.20 7.27
N THR A 53 -9.34 0.00 6.26
CA THR A 53 -10.57 -0.80 6.39
C THR A 53 -10.60 -1.87 5.32
N LYS A 54 -10.61 -3.14 5.72
CA LYS A 54 -10.78 -4.27 4.79
C LYS A 54 -12.17 -4.25 4.18
N ILE A 55 -12.26 -4.35 2.85
CA ILE A 55 -13.53 -4.42 2.13
C ILE A 55 -13.80 -5.85 1.65
N LYS A 56 -15.07 -6.24 1.64
CA LYS A 56 -15.50 -7.59 1.24
C LYS A 56 -15.96 -7.67 -0.21
N ASP A 57 -16.60 -6.61 -0.70
CA ASP A 57 -17.07 -6.52 -2.08
C ASP A 57 -15.92 -6.00 -2.96
N THR A 58 -15.29 -6.92 -3.69
CA THR A 58 -14.09 -6.65 -4.49
C THR A 58 -14.28 -7.03 -5.96
N GLU A 59 -15.53 -7.23 -6.41
CA GLU A 59 -15.83 -7.71 -7.77
C GLU A 59 -15.30 -6.77 -8.86
N GLU A 60 -15.33 -5.46 -8.60
CA GLU A 60 -14.84 -4.44 -9.54
C GLU A 60 -13.34 -4.19 -9.48
N ILE A 61 -12.63 -4.78 -8.50
CA ILE A 61 -11.21 -4.52 -8.27
C ILE A 61 -10.41 -5.67 -8.89
N PRO A 62 -9.59 -5.40 -9.93
CA PRO A 62 -8.86 -6.45 -10.61
C PRO A 62 -7.87 -7.11 -9.66
N ASN A 63 -7.99 -8.43 -9.50
CA ASN A 63 -6.97 -9.22 -8.82
C ASN A 63 -5.80 -9.39 -9.79
N SER A 64 -4.69 -8.71 -9.51
CA SER A 64 -3.50 -8.79 -10.34
C SER A 64 -2.88 -10.19 -10.22
N LYS A 65 -3.18 -11.07 -11.18
CA LYS A 65 -2.28 -12.19 -11.49
C LYS A 65 -1.02 -11.57 -12.06
N PHE A 66 0.09 -11.69 -11.34
CA PHE A 66 1.41 -11.18 -11.68
C PHE A 66 1.65 -11.10 -13.21
N TYR A 67 1.83 -9.90 -13.75
CA TYR A 67 2.52 -9.75 -15.03
C TYR A 67 4.00 -10.03 -14.76
N THR A 68 4.39 -11.29 -14.95
CA THR A 68 5.80 -11.69 -14.90
C THR A 68 6.58 -10.86 -15.91
N ILE A 69 7.67 -10.26 -15.47
CA ILE A 69 8.57 -9.41 -16.24
C ILE A 69 9.36 -10.31 -17.22
N SER A 70 8.66 -10.92 -18.18
CA SER A 70 9.22 -11.85 -19.17
C SER A 70 9.00 -11.39 -20.61
N GLN A 71 8.45 -10.19 -20.84
CA GLN A 71 8.16 -9.67 -22.18
C GLN A 71 9.00 -8.44 -22.58
N ILE A 72 10.13 -8.22 -21.92
CA ILE A 72 11.15 -7.27 -22.39
C ILE A 72 12.50 -8.00 -22.42
N LEU A 73 12.68 -8.87 -23.41
CA LEU A 73 13.97 -9.24 -24.01
C LEU A 73 13.74 -9.59 -25.48
#